data_AF-A0A2V6JK63-F1
#
_entry.id   AF-A0A2V6JK63-F1
#
_cell.length_a   1.000
_cell.length_b   1.000
_cell.length_c   1.000
_cell.angle_alpha   90.00
_cell.angle_beta   90.00
_cell.angle_gamma   90.00
#
_symmetry.space_group_name_H-M   'P 1'
#
loop_
_entity.id
_entity.type
_entity.pdbx_description
1 polymer ?
#
loop_
_entity_poly.entity_id
_entity_poly.type
_entity_poly.pdbx_seq_one_letter_code
_entity_poly.pdbx_strand_id
1 'polypeptide(L)'
;TFAVWLTPELDWRKNYAGWPALRKMEYVDELMHSLAGMPPVHTPEYRVADYDCLNVKLKTYYARKRKLNEDTYPDFYDADLRQLFAAPAGIKAGAYLRRRRRRLLNAVCQWTNEKKFPVNQLLARLTRRCDELGLHVLNDDPQQDFRVTAFITTLVMNYLFTGKFKRTK
;
A
#
# COMPACT_ATOMS: atom_id res chain seq x y z
N THR A 1 22.83 8.42 8.48
CA THR A 1 24.19 8.98 8.47
C THR A 1 24.22 10.29 9.23
N PHE A 2 23.63 11.37 8.73
CA PHE A 2 23.63 12.68 9.42
C PHE A 2 23.02 12.62 10.83
N ALA A 3 21.84 11.99 10.95
CA ALA A 3 21.17 11.78 12.23
C ALA A 3 21.93 10.85 13.21
N VAL A 4 22.94 10.11 12.75
CA VAL A 4 23.79 9.26 13.62
C VAL A 4 25.05 10.02 14.01
N TRP A 5 25.62 10.79 13.09
CA TRP A 5 26.77 11.66 13.33
C TRP A 5 26.46 12.80 14.31
N LEU A 6 25.24 13.36 14.26
CA LEU A 6 24.77 14.43 15.16
C LEU A 6 24.32 13.94 16.55
N THR A 7 24.20 12.62 16.78
CA THR A 7 23.68 12.12 18.06
C THR A 7 24.73 12.35 19.15
N PRO A 8 24.43 13.19 20.17
CA PRO A 8 25.34 13.35 21.29
C PRO A 8 25.52 12.02 22.03
N GLU A 9 26.70 11.79 22.61
CA GLU A 9 27.05 10.59 23.40
C GLU A 9 27.20 9.28 22.61
N LEU A 10 26.97 9.27 21.29
CA LEU A 10 27.14 8.07 20.47
C LEU A 10 28.55 7.98 19.88
N ASP A 11 29.36 7.03 20.37
CA ASP A 11 30.66 6.69 19.79
C ASP A 11 30.48 5.81 18.54
N TRP A 12 30.00 6.43 17.46
CA TRP A 12 29.69 5.76 16.20
C TRP A 12 30.92 5.11 15.55
N ARG A 13 32.13 5.59 15.85
CA ARG A 13 33.39 4.99 15.37
C ARG A 13 33.57 3.57 15.92
N LYS A 14 33.26 3.36 17.20
CA LYS A 14 33.28 2.03 17.82
C LYS A 14 32.08 1.20 17.40
N ASN A 15 30.88 1.78 17.40
CA ASN A 15 29.64 1.04 17.13
C ASN A 15 29.52 0.54 15.69
N TYR A 16 30.14 1.23 14.73
CA TYR A 16 30.13 0.85 13.32
C TYR A 16 31.48 0.28 12.85
N ALA A 17 32.37 -0.10 13.76
CA ALA A 17 33.65 -0.72 13.43
C ALA A 17 33.44 -2.01 12.60
N GLY A 18 34.16 -2.12 11.48
CA GLY A 18 34.05 -3.26 10.55
C GLY A 18 32.85 -3.21 9.59
N TRP A 19 31.98 -2.20 9.67
CA TRP A 19 30.85 -2.05 8.76
C TRP A 19 31.20 -1.10 7.60
N PRO A 20 30.74 -1.36 6.36
CA PRO A 20 30.95 -0.45 5.22
C PRO A 20 30.40 0.97 5.45
N ALA A 21 29.45 1.13 6.37
CA ALA A 21 28.88 2.41 6.75
C ALA A 21 29.89 3.36 7.44
N LEU A 22 30.97 2.82 8.02
CA LEU A 22 32.00 3.61 8.71
C LEU A 22 32.66 4.61 7.76
N ARG A 23 33.03 4.17 6.54
CA ARG A 23 33.61 5.04 5.51
C ARG A 23 32.71 6.23 5.18
N LYS A 24 31.40 6.02 5.18
CA LYS A 24 30.41 7.08 4.93
C LYS A 24 30.31 8.04 6.12
N MET A 25 30.49 7.56 7.35
CA MET A 25 30.52 8.42 8.54
C MET A 25 31.80 9.23 8.62
N GLU A 26 32.96 8.63 8.35
CA GLU A 26 34.26 9.31 8.28
C GLU A 26 34.25 10.41 7.21
N TYR A 27 33.75 10.11 6.01
CA TYR A 27 33.60 11.11 4.96
C TYR A 27 32.71 12.30 5.39
N VAL A 28 31.60 12.03 6.07
CA VAL A 28 30.72 13.10 6.57
C VAL A 28 31.42 13.90 7.68
N ASP A 29 32.17 13.24 8.57
CA ASP A 29 32.93 13.90 9.62
C ASP A 29 33.98 14.86 9.03
N GLU A 30 34.79 14.38 8.09
CA GLU A 30 35.79 15.21 7.38
C GLU A 30 35.14 16.38 6.62
N LEU A 31 34.06 16.11 5.89
CA LEU A 31 33.32 17.12 5.14
C LEU A 31 32.77 18.21 6.08
N MET A 32 32.14 17.82 7.19
CA MET A 32 31.57 18.78 8.13
C MET A 32 32.64 19.59 8.86
N HIS A 33 33.80 19.00 9.18
CA HIS A 33 34.94 19.74 9.72
C HIS A 33 35.50 20.75 8.70
N SER A 34 35.56 20.39 7.42
CA SER A 34 36.02 21.33 6.37
C SER A 34 35.06 22.51 6.15
N LEU A 35 33.77 22.32 6.44
CA LEU A 35 32.74 23.35 6.33
C LEU A 35 32.55 24.15 7.62
N ALA A 36 33.14 23.71 8.74
CA ALA A 36 33.00 24.36 10.02
C ALA A 36 33.64 25.77 9.98
N GLY A 37 32.83 26.79 10.26
CA GLY A 37 33.27 28.19 10.25
C GLY A 37 33.25 28.87 8.87
N MET A 38 32.94 28.16 7.78
CA MET A 38 32.74 28.78 6.48
C MET A 38 31.32 29.35 6.38
N PRO A 39 31.14 30.61 5.96
CA PRO A 39 29.81 31.13 5.68
C PRO A 39 29.20 30.37 4.49
N PRO A 40 27.90 30.06 4.53
CA PRO A 40 27.25 29.35 3.43
C PRO A 40 27.32 30.20 2.14
N VAL A 41 27.88 29.62 1.08
CA VAL A 41 28.14 30.28 -0.22
C VAL A 41 26.84 30.80 -0.88
N HIS A 42 25.71 30.16 -0.59
CA HIS A 42 24.41 30.55 -1.11
C HIS A 42 23.33 30.35 -0.06
N THR A 43 22.91 31.44 0.58
CA THR A 43 21.68 31.49 1.37
C THR A 43 20.67 32.31 0.59
N PRO A 44 19.79 31.69 -0.21
CA PRO A 44 18.67 32.43 -0.77
C PRO A 44 17.85 32.99 0.41
N GLU A 45 17.33 34.20 0.24
CA GLU A 45 16.48 34.84 1.24
C GLU A 45 15.33 33.88 1.60
N TYR A 46 15.07 33.69 2.89
CA TYR A 46 14.06 32.76 3.37
C TYR A 46 12.66 33.23 2.95
N ARG A 47 12.19 32.74 1.80
CA ARG A 47 10.86 33.04 1.25
C ARG A 47 9.84 32.08 1.85
N VAL A 48 9.18 32.54 2.91
CA VAL A 48 8.07 31.81 3.57
C VAL A 48 7.01 31.32 2.57
N ALA A 49 6.76 32.10 1.51
CA ALA A 49 5.77 31.81 0.47
C ALA A 49 6.08 30.55 -0.39
N ASP A 50 7.35 30.20 -0.57
CA ASP A 50 7.74 29.05 -1.41
C ASP A 50 7.59 27.71 -0.66
N TYR A 51 7.55 27.75 0.69
CA TYR A 51 7.42 26.58 1.56
C TYR A 51 6.01 26.36 2.13
N ASP A 52 5.04 27.20 1.75
CA ASP A 52 3.63 27.07 2.11
C ASP A 52 2.89 25.96 1.31
N CYS A 53 3.65 25.13 0.58
CA CYS A 53 3.16 24.06 -0.28
C CYS A 53 2.56 22.85 0.48
N LEU A 54 2.50 22.89 1.81
CA LEU A 54 1.93 21.85 2.68
C LEU A 54 0.76 22.34 3.55
N ASN A 55 -0.02 23.32 3.08
CA ASN A 55 -1.28 23.77 3.71
C ASN A 55 -2.44 22.77 3.63
N VAL A 56 -2.17 21.48 3.48
CA VAL A 56 -3.18 20.44 3.59
C VAL A 56 -3.16 19.91 5.02
N LYS A 57 -4.15 20.31 5.82
CA LYS A 57 -4.38 19.72 7.14
C LYS A 57 -4.35 18.20 7.01
N LEU A 58 -3.65 17.51 7.93
CA LEU A 58 -3.52 16.05 7.91
C LEU A 58 -4.90 15.35 7.81
N LYS A 59 -5.91 15.89 8.50
CA LYS A 59 -7.32 15.48 8.40
C LYS A 59 -7.86 15.60 6.96
N THR A 60 -7.62 16.72 6.28
CA THR A 60 -8.04 16.96 4.89
C THR A 60 -7.31 16.03 3.92
N TYR A 61 -6.01 15.79 4.13
CA TYR A 61 -5.24 14.84 3.33
C TYR A 61 -5.81 13.42 3.46
N TYR A 62 -6.01 12.93 4.68
CA TYR A 62 -6.57 11.60 4.90
C TYR A 62 -8.03 11.52 4.48
N ALA A 63 -8.84 12.57 4.63
CA ALA A 63 -10.21 12.60 4.11
C ALA A 63 -10.23 12.53 2.59
N ARG A 64 -9.37 13.29 1.89
CA ARG A 64 -9.24 13.23 0.42
C ARG A 64 -8.76 11.86 -0.05
N LYS A 65 -7.75 11.30 0.62
CA LYS A 65 -7.19 9.97 0.35
C LYS A 65 -8.20 8.86 0.64
N ARG A 66 -8.98 8.99 1.71
CA ARG A 66 -10.10 8.10 2.04
C ARG A 66 -11.19 8.20 1.01
N LYS A 67 -11.67 9.40 0.66
CA LYS A 67 -12.67 9.62 -0.39
C LYS A 67 -12.27 8.99 -1.74
N LEU A 68 -11.00 9.11 -2.13
CA LEU A 68 -10.45 8.42 -3.32
C LEU A 68 -10.52 6.87 -3.25
N ASN A 69 -10.54 6.31 -2.04
CA ASN A 69 -10.56 4.88 -1.75
C ASN A 69 -11.92 4.35 -1.22
N GLU A 70 -12.81 5.23 -0.78
CA GLU A 70 -14.08 4.97 -0.08
C GLU A 70 -15.29 5.16 -0.99
N ASP A 71 -15.23 6.07 -1.97
CA ASP A 71 -16.41 6.36 -2.77
C ASP A 71 -16.68 5.26 -3.82
N THR A 72 -17.78 4.53 -3.60
CA THR A 72 -18.70 3.93 -4.60
C THR A 72 -18.65 2.41 -4.85
N TYR A 73 -18.64 1.50 -3.86
CA TYR A 73 -18.53 0.05 -4.20
C TYR A 73 -19.28 -1.04 -3.39
N PRO A 74 -20.38 -0.82 -2.61
CA PRO A 74 -21.07 -1.95 -1.97
C PRO A 74 -21.90 -2.81 -2.93
N ASP A 75 -22.91 -2.26 -3.62
CA ASP A 75 -23.90 -3.07 -4.34
C ASP A 75 -23.47 -3.53 -5.73
N PHE A 76 -22.37 -2.94 -6.22
CA PHE A 76 -21.96 -3.09 -7.60
C PHE A 76 -21.37 -4.48 -7.92
N TYR A 77 -20.79 -5.15 -6.92
CA TYR A 77 -20.17 -6.48 -7.07
C TYR A 77 -21.07 -7.63 -6.69
N ASP A 78 -22.25 -7.38 -6.14
CA ASP A 78 -23.10 -8.45 -5.62
C ASP A 78 -23.54 -9.43 -6.70
N ALA A 79 -23.85 -8.93 -7.90
CA ALA A 79 -24.18 -9.78 -9.05
C ALA A 79 -22.99 -10.67 -9.44
N ASP A 80 -21.80 -10.06 -9.54
CA ASP A 80 -20.58 -10.77 -9.92
C ASP A 80 -20.17 -11.79 -8.83
N LEU A 81 -20.34 -11.45 -7.55
CA LEU A 81 -20.08 -12.33 -6.40
C LEU A 81 -21.05 -13.50 -6.34
N ARG A 82 -22.35 -13.27 -6.59
CA ARG A 82 -23.36 -14.34 -6.69
C ARG A 82 -23.05 -15.29 -7.84
N GLN A 83 -22.57 -14.77 -8.97
CA GLN A 83 -22.16 -15.59 -10.11
C GLN A 83 -20.89 -16.39 -9.80
N LEU A 84 -19.92 -15.78 -9.12
CA LEU A 84 -18.64 -16.40 -8.76
C LEU A 84 -18.81 -17.47 -7.67
N PHE A 85 -19.72 -17.26 -6.72
CA PHE A 85 -19.96 -18.11 -5.57
C PHE A 85 -21.42 -18.62 -5.56
N ALA A 86 -21.79 -19.32 -6.63
CA ALA A 86 -23.16 -19.79 -6.88
C ALA A 86 -23.49 -21.16 -6.23
N ALA A 87 -22.65 -21.68 -5.34
CA ALA A 87 -22.90 -23.00 -4.76
C ALA A 87 -24.06 -22.96 -3.74
N PRO A 88 -24.98 -23.94 -3.77
CA PRO A 88 -26.10 -23.99 -2.82
C PRO A 88 -25.66 -24.37 -1.40
N ALA A 89 -24.58 -25.13 -1.28
CA ALA A 89 -23.98 -25.56 -0.01
C ALA A 89 -22.47 -25.73 -0.16
N GLY A 90 -21.75 -25.71 0.96
CA GLY A 90 -20.30 -25.87 0.99
C GLY A 90 -19.63 -24.99 2.02
N ILE A 91 -18.40 -24.58 1.75
CA ILE A 91 -17.66 -23.67 2.64
C ILE A 91 -18.16 -22.25 2.37
N LYS A 92 -18.35 -21.47 3.44
CA LYS A 92 -18.67 -20.03 3.32
C LYS A 92 -17.61 -19.32 2.46
N ALA A 93 -18.05 -18.54 1.47
CA ALA A 93 -17.15 -17.84 0.55
C ALA A 93 -16.20 -16.87 1.28
N GLY A 94 -16.66 -16.21 2.35
CA GLY A 94 -15.77 -15.39 3.18
C GLY A 94 -14.69 -16.20 3.89
N ALA A 95 -15.01 -17.40 4.40
CA ALA A 95 -14.02 -18.28 5.01
C ALA A 95 -13.01 -18.80 3.97
N TYR A 96 -13.48 -19.13 2.76
CA TYR A 96 -12.65 -19.51 1.62
C TYR A 96 -11.64 -18.40 1.25
N LEU A 97 -12.12 -17.16 1.09
CA LEU A 97 -11.28 -16.00 0.78
C LEU A 97 -10.28 -15.69 1.89
N ARG A 98 -10.67 -15.81 3.17
CA ARG A 98 -9.77 -15.63 4.32
C ARG A 98 -8.64 -16.66 4.33
N ARG A 99 -8.96 -17.93 4.10
CA ARG A 99 -7.97 -19.03 4.09
C ARG A 99 -6.92 -18.85 2.98
N ARG A 100 -7.33 -18.36 1.81
CA ARG A 100 -6.46 -18.21 0.63
C ARG A 100 -5.94 -16.79 0.42
N ARG A 101 -6.21 -15.87 1.37
CA ARG A 101 -5.93 -14.43 1.28
C ARG A 101 -4.50 -14.10 0.84
N ARG A 102 -3.49 -14.70 1.47
CA ARG A 102 -2.07 -14.41 1.17
C ARG A 102 -1.69 -14.87 -0.25
N ARG A 103 -2.20 -16.02 -0.69
CA ARG A 103 -1.95 -16.56 -2.03
C ARG A 103 -2.58 -15.67 -3.10
N LEU A 104 -3.86 -15.35 -2.94
CA LEU A 104 -4.59 -14.45 -3.84
C LEU A 104 -3.94 -13.07 -3.92
N LEU A 105 -3.59 -12.49 -2.77
CA LEU A 105 -2.95 -11.17 -2.72
C LEU A 105 -1.61 -11.16 -3.46
N ASN A 106 -0.75 -12.15 -3.21
CA ASN A 106 0.55 -12.24 -3.87
C ASN A 106 0.41 -12.45 -5.39
N ALA A 107 -0.50 -13.34 -5.81
CA ALA A 107 -0.76 -13.59 -7.22
C ALA A 107 -1.22 -12.31 -7.94
N VAL A 108 -2.19 -11.60 -7.38
CA VAL A 108 -2.71 -10.36 -7.98
C VAL A 108 -1.64 -9.28 -8.02
N CYS A 109 -0.93 -9.02 -6.91
CA CYS A 109 0.08 -7.95 -6.86
C CYS A 109 1.27 -8.23 -7.80
N GLN A 110 1.64 -9.49 -8.00
CA GLN A 110 2.72 -9.87 -8.92
C GLN A 110 2.44 -9.42 -10.35
N TRP A 111 1.19 -9.58 -10.82
CA TRP A 111 0.83 -9.29 -12.21
C TRP A 111 0.27 -7.87 -12.43
N THR A 112 -0.19 -7.19 -11.37
CA THR A 112 -0.73 -5.82 -11.46
C THR A 112 0.29 -4.74 -11.09
N ASN A 113 1.45 -5.12 -10.53
CA ASN A 113 2.44 -4.21 -9.94
C ASN A 113 1.86 -3.29 -8.85
N GLU A 114 0.72 -3.67 -8.27
CA GLU A 114 0.02 -2.87 -7.28
C GLU A 114 0.57 -3.02 -5.86
N LYS A 115 0.34 -1.96 -5.08
CA LYS A 115 0.68 -2.02 -3.65
C LYS A 115 -0.22 -3.05 -2.98
N LYS A 116 0.36 -3.84 -2.07
CA LYS A 116 -0.36 -4.86 -1.31
C LYS A 116 -1.52 -4.30 -0.50
N PHE A 117 -1.41 -3.06 -0.02
CA PHE A 117 -2.40 -2.45 0.87
C PHE A 117 -3.78 -2.23 0.22
N PRO A 118 -3.90 -1.52 -0.93
CA PRO A 118 -5.18 -1.39 -1.64
C PRO A 118 -5.86 -2.72 -1.98
N VAL A 119 -5.09 -3.67 -2.50
CA VAL A 119 -5.59 -5.00 -2.87
C VAL A 119 -6.08 -5.76 -1.63
N ASN A 120 -5.37 -5.65 -0.51
CA ASN A 120 -5.78 -6.24 0.76
C ASN A 120 -7.08 -5.62 1.28
N GLN A 121 -7.26 -4.31 1.13
CA GLN A 121 -8.49 -3.62 1.53
C GLN A 121 -9.68 -4.04 0.65
N LEU A 122 -9.48 -4.20 -0.66
CA LEU A 122 -10.48 -4.77 -1.56
C LEU A 122 -10.87 -6.18 -1.14
N LEU A 123 -9.89 -7.06 -0.91
CA LEU A 123 -10.12 -8.44 -0.44
C LEU A 123 -10.89 -8.49 0.89
N ALA A 124 -10.58 -7.61 1.85
CA ALA A 124 -11.33 -7.51 3.11
C ALA A 124 -12.79 -7.14 2.88
N ARG A 125 -13.06 -6.18 1.98
CA ARG A 125 -14.42 -5.75 1.64
C ARG A 125 -15.20 -6.85 0.94
N LEU A 126 -14.63 -7.50 -0.08
CA LEU A 126 -15.25 -8.63 -0.77
C LEU A 126 -15.55 -9.79 0.19
N THR A 127 -14.64 -10.07 1.12
CA THR A 127 -14.85 -11.10 2.17
C THR A 127 -16.09 -10.76 3.01
N ARG A 128 -16.18 -9.52 3.52
CA ARG A 128 -17.32 -9.07 4.33
C ARG A 128 -18.62 -9.17 3.52
N ARG A 129 -18.61 -8.74 2.25
CA ARG A 129 -19.81 -8.79 1.42
C ARG A 129 -20.25 -10.22 1.10
N CYS A 130 -19.33 -11.15 0.88
CA CYS A 130 -19.65 -12.57 0.76
C CYS A 130 -20.30 -13.14 2.03
N ASP A 131 -19.85 -12.72 3.21
CA ASP A 131 -20.44 -13.12 4.49
C ASP A 131 -21.86 -12.54 4.66
N GLU A 132 -22.09 -11.28 4.28
CA GLU A 132 -23.42 -10.63 4.27
C GLU A 132 -24.41 -11.28 3.30
N LEU A 133 -23.95 -11.67 2.11
CA LEU A 133 -24.76 -12.33 1.08
C LEU A 133 -24.98 -13.82 1.34
N GLY A 134 -24.31 -14.41 2.35
CA GLY A 134 -24.43 -15.83 2.67
C GLY A 134 -23.95 -16.76 1.56
N LEU A 135 -22.92 -16.37 0.80
CA LEU A 135 -22.44 -17.12 -0.37
C LEU A 135 -21.59 -18.33 0.04
N HIS A 136 -21.66 -19.39 -0.77
CA HIS A 136 -20.95 -20.65 -0.52
C HIS A 136 -20.13 -21.10 -1.74
N VAL A 137 -19.14 -21.94 -1.46
CA VAL A 137 -18.19 -22.48 -2.44
C VAL A 137 -18.04 -23.98 -2.22
N LEU A 138 -18.12 -24.75 -3.30
CA LEU A 138 -17.76 -26.16 -3.30
C LEU A 138 -16.24 -26.28 -3.12
N ASN A 139 -15.80 -27.00 -2.09
CA ASN A 139 -14.38 -27.07 -1.73
C ASN A 139 -13.52 -27.81 -2.78
N ASP A 140 -14.15 -28.62 -3.62
CA ASP A 140 -13.51 -29.51 -4.60
C ASP A 140 -13.33 -28.91 -5.99
N ASP A 141 -13.63 -27.62 -6.23
CA ASP A 141 -13.39 -27.01 -7.53
C ASP A 141 -11.95 -26.42 -7.61
N PRO A 142 -10.99 -27.11 -8.27
CA PRO A 142 -9.63 -26.61 -8.44
C PRO A 142 -9.56 -25.35 -9.33
N GLN A 143 -10.57 -25.10 -10.18
CA GLN A 143 -10.62 -23.90 -11.02
C GLN A 143 -11.09 -22.66 -10.28
N GLN A 144 -11.68 -22.82 -9.08
CA GLN A 144 -12.25 -21.71 -8.34
C GLN A 144 -11.19 -20.67 -7.94
N ASP A 145 -9.99 -21.11 -7.58
CA ASP A 145 -8.87 -20.20 -7.27
C ASP A 145 -8.50 -19.33 -8.47
N PHE A 146 -8.49 -19.94 -9.65
CA PHE A 146 -8.17 -19.25 -10.89
C PHE A 146 -9.24 -18.21 -11.23
N ARG A 147 -10.53 -18.57 -11.15
CA ARG A 147 -11.65 -17.64 -11.39
C ARG A 147 -11.64 -16.46 -10.42
N VAL A 148 -11.42 -16.72 -9.14
CA VAL A 148 -11.34 -15.68 -8.10
C VAL A 148 -10.15 -14.76 -8.34
N THR A 149 -8.98 -15.31 -8.70
CA THR A 149 -7.80 -14.50 -9.01
C THR A 149 -8.01 -13.64 -10.25
N ALA A 150 -8.59 -14.20 -11.32
CA ALA A 150 -8.90 -13.48 -12.55
C ALA A 150 -9.90 -12.33 -12.30
N PHE A 151 -10.93 -12.58 -11.49
CA PHE A 151 -11.91 -11.57 -11.09
C PHE A 151 -11.28 -10.43 -10.30
N ILE A 152 -10.50 -10.74 -9.25
CA ILE A 152 -9.85 -9.69 -8.44
C ILE A 152 -8.85 -8.91 -9.31
N THR A 153 -8.13 -9.57 -10.20
CA THR A 153 -7.20 -8.91 -11.12
C THR A 153 -7.91 -7.94 -12.06
N THR A 154 -9.06 -8.34 -12.64
CA THR A 154 -9.86 -7.44 -13.48
C THR A 154 -10.40 -6.26 -12.69
N LEU A 155 -10.85 -6.46 -11.44
CA LEU A 155 -11.29 -5.35 -10.59
C LEU A 155 -10.15 -4.37 -10.31
N VAL A 156 -8.99 -4.88 -9.88
CA VAL A 156 -7.82 -4.05 -9.58
C VAL A 156 -7.39 -3.28 -10.82
N MET A 157 -7.20 -3.94 -11.97
CA MET A 157 -6.81 -3.27 -13.21
C MET A 157 -7.84 -2.23 -13.66
N ASN A 158 -9.15 -2.51 -13.58
CA ASN A 158 -10.18 -1.54 -13.94
C ASN A 158 -10.09 -0.28 -13.09
N TYR A 159 -9.85 -0.46 -11.78
CA TYR A 159 -9.60 0.66 -10.87
C TYR A 159 -8.38 1.49 -11.24
N LEU A 160 -7.29 0.86 -11.68
CA LEU A 160 -6.10 1.58 -12.12
C LEU A 160 -6.34 2.40 -13.39
N PHE A 161 -7.03 1.83 -14.36
CA PHE A 161 -7.23 2.48 -15.66
C PHE A 161 -8.36 3.52 -15.66
N THR A 162 -9.31 3.45 -14.71
CA THR A 162 -10.47 4.36 -14.70
C THR A 162 -10.65 5.12 -13.39
N GLY A 163 -9.83 4.88 -12.37
CA GLY A 163 -10.08 5.32 -10.99
C GLY A 163 -11.28 4.62 -10.34
N LYS A 164 -11.86 3.61 -11.01
CA LYS A 164 -13.14 2.97 -10.69
C LYS A 164 -13.05 1.46 -10.93
N PHE A 165 -13.45 0.64 -9.97
CA PHE A 165 -13.29 -0.82 -10.07
C PHE A 165 -14.22 -1.50 -11.12
N LYS A 166 -15.18 -0.79 -11.74
CA LYS A 166 -15.89 -1.22 -12.97
C LYS A 166 -16.35 -0.02 -13.80
N ARG A 167 -16.40 -0.18 -15.13
CA ARG A 167 -16.95 0.82 -16.05
C ARG A 167 -18.47 0.88 -15.91
N THR A 168 -19.00 2.04 -15.55
CA THR A 168 -20.41 2.37 -15.74
C THR A 168 -20.65 2.53 -17.24
N LYS A 169 -21.59 1.77 -17.80
CA LYS A 169 -22.16 2.04 -19.13
C LYS A 169 -23.17 3.18 -19.01
#